data_AF-A0A957DUG7-F1
#
_entry.id   AF-A0A957DUG7-F1
#
_cell.length_a   1.000
_cell.length_b   1.000
_cell.length_c   1.000
_cell.angle_alpha   90.00
_cell.angle_beta   90.00
_cell.angle_gamma   90.00
#
_symmetry.space_group_name_H-M   'P 1'
#
loop_
_entity.id
_entity.type
_entity.pdbx_description
1 polymer ?
#
loop_
_entity_poly.entity_id
_entity_poly.type
_entity_poly.pdbx_seq_one_letter_code
_entity_poly.pdbx_strand_id
1 'polypeptide(L)' 'MTIFHNQGVIDAGVEIVPLRELAQEMSTGVSYFEQFVWDLEHRGVADIDIPVLILGVTI' A
#
# COMPACT_ATOMS: atom_id res chain seq x y z
N MET A 1 2.05 9.52 -0.68
CA MET A 1 1.96 9.81 0.76
C MET A 1 3.05 10.80 1.21
N THR A 2 4.32 10.47 1.06
CA THR A 2 5.46 11.30 1.52
C THR A 2 5.44 12.75 1.02
N ILE A 3 5.08 13.01 -0.25
CA ILE A 3 5.01 14.38 -0.80
C ILE A 3 4.02 15.26 -0.02
N PHE A 4 2.81 14.76 0.24
CA PHE A 4 1.76 15.52 0.94
C PHE A 4 2.08 15.70 2.43
N HIS A 5 2.71 14.70 3.05
CA HIS A 5 3.21 14.83 4.41
C HIS A 5 4.30 15.88 4.52
N ASN A 6 5.26 15.90 3.58
CA ASN A 6 6.33 16.91 3.53
C ASN A 6 5.79 18.33 3.30
N GLN A 7 4.59 18.47 2.73
CA GLN A 7 3.89 19.75 2.59
C GLN A 7 3.01 20.11 3.80
N GLY A 8 2.97 19.27 4.83
CA GLY A 8 2.13 19.48 6.02
C GLY A 8 0.64 19.31 5.78
N VAL A 9 0.25 18.58 4.72
CA VAL A 9 -1.16 18.40 4.34
C VAL A 9 -1.80 17.17 5.02
N ILE A 10 -1.00 16.14 5.31
CA ILE A 10 -1.46 14.89 5.94
C ILE A 10 -0.45 14.38 6.97
N ASP A 11 -0.93 13.71 8.02
CA ASP A 11 -0.09 13.05 9.03
C ASP A 11 0.09 11.55 8.78
N ALA A 12 -0.84 10.94 8.05
CA ALA A 12 -0.86 9.53 7.74
C ALA A 12 -1.66 9.30 6.45
N GLY A 13 -1.74 8.06 6.00
CA GLY A 13 -2.97 7.71 5.30
C GLY A 13 -3.16 6.26 4.95
N VAL A 14 -4.03 6.03 3.98
CA VAL A 14 -4.67 4.73 3.76
C VAL A 14 -4.55 4.34 2.31
N GLU A 15 -4.10 3.12 2.07
CA GLU A 15 -4.01 2.51 0.75
C GLU A 15 -4.96 1.32 0.69
N ILE A 16 -5.99 1.42 -0.15
CA ILE A 16 -7.01 0.37 -0.32
C ILE A 16 -6.63 -0.43 -1.56
N VAL A 17 -6.38 -1.73 -1.38
CA VAL A 17 -5.85 -2.61 -2.42
C VAL A 17 -6.63 -3.92 -2.47
N PRO A 18 -6.72 -4.59 -3.63
CA PRO A 18 -7.36 -5.88 -3.71
C PRO A 18 -6.54 -6.94 -2.95
N LEU A 19 -7.21 -7.89 -2.32
CA LEU A 19 -6.59 -9.18 -2.00
C LEU A 19 -6.28 -9.92 -3.30
N ARG A 20 -5.33 -10.88 -3.25
CA ARG A 20 -4.94 -11.66 -4.44
C ARG A 20 -6.13 -12.27 -5.20
N GLU A 21 -7.13 -12.77 -4.48
CA GLU A 21 -8.34 -13.36 -5.09
C GLU A 21 -9.13 -12.37 -5.94
N LEU A 22 -9.27 -11.11 -5.47
CA LEU A 22 -9.94 -10.06 -6.24
C LEU A 22 -9.07 -9.62 -7.42
N ALA A 23 -7.75 -9.52 -7.24
CA ALA A 23 -6.82 -9.13 -8.29
C ALA A 23 -6.77 -10.14 -9.45
N GLN A 24 -7.07 -11.42 -9.22
CA GLN A 24 -7.15 -12.45 -10.26
C GLN A 24 -8.29 -12.21 -11.26
N GLU A 25 -9.33 -11.49 -10.84
CA GLU A 25 -10.48 -11.11 -11.69
C GLU A 25 -10.27 -9.74 -12.37
N MET A 26 -9.07 -9.17 -12.27
CA MET A 26 -8.72 -7.86 -12.84
C MET A 26 -7.74 -8.01 -14.01
N SER A 27 -7.39 -6.87 -14.64
CA SER A 27 -6.37 -6.86 -15.70
C SER A 27 -5.00 -7.30 -15.16
N THR A 28 -4.17 -7.88 -16.04
CA THR A 28 -2.81 -8.31 -15.69
C THR A 28 -1.96 -7.14 -15.20
N GLY A 29 -1.17 -7.36 -14.15
CA GLY A 29 -0.25 -6.36 -13.59
C GLY A 29 -0.82 -5.51 -12.46
N VAL A 30 -2.06 -5.78 -12.02
CA VAL A 30 -2.64 -5.16 -10.81
C VAL A 30 -1.91 -5.68 -9.57
N SER A 31 -1.39 -4.75 -8.75
CA SER A 31 -0.80 -5.07 -7.44
C SER A 31 -1.87 -5.43 -6.43
N TYR A 32 -1.53 -6.33 -5.51
CA TYR A 32 -2.43 -6.86 -4.49
C TYR A 32 -1.79 -6.84 -3.12
N PHE A 33 -2.61 -6.93 -2.08
CA PHE A 33 -2.21 -6.76 -0.68
C PHE A 33 -0.97 -7.57 -0.30
N GLU A 34 -0.91 -8.85 -0.64
CA GLU A 34 0.19 -9.74 -0.28
C GLU A 34 1.52 -9.33 -0.93
N GLN A 35 1.47 -8.72 -2.12
CA GLN A 35 2.67 -8.14 -2.74
C GLN A 35 3.20 -6.97 -1.90
N PHE A 36 2.31 -6.09 -1.41
CA PHE A 36 2.71 -4.99 -0.52
C PHE A 36 3.30 -5.49 0.81
N VAL A 37 2.71 -6.53 1.41
CA VAL A 37 3.26 -7.14 2.63
C VAL A 37 4.68 -7.65 2.36
N TRP A 38 4.86 -8.40 1.28
CA TRP A 38 6.17 -8.91 0.89
C TRP A 38 7.17 -7.75 0.65
N ASP A 39 6.77 -6.72 -0.10
CA ASP A 39 7.59 -5.56 -0.37
C ASP A 39 8.01 -4.86 0.94
N LEU A 40 7.08 -4.64 1.88
CA LEU A 40 7.36 -3.99 3.16
C LEU A 40 8.28 -4.81 4.07
N GLU A 41 8.14 -6.14 4.08
CA GLU A 41 9.01 -7.03 4.86
C GLU A 41 10.45 -7.05 4.32
N HIS A 42 10.63 -6.94 3.00
CA HIS A 42 11.94 -7.11 2.35
C HIS A 42 12.64 -5.79 2.02
N ARG A 43 11.90 -4.68 1.93
CA ARG A 43 12.41 -3.33 1.64
C ARG A 43 13.31 -2.77 2.75
N GLY A 44 13.15 -3.24 3.99
CA GLY A 44 13.76 -2.62 5.17
C GLY A 44 13.10 -1.30 5.56
N VAL A 45 13.55 -0.70 6.67
CA VAL A 45 13.00 0.59 7.13
C VAL A 45 13.62 1.72 6.32
N ALA A 46 12.81 2.48 5.57
CA ALA A 46 13.26 3.70 4.91
C ALA A 46 12.88 4.92 5.75
N ASP A 47 13.82 5.84 5.92
CA ASP A 47 13.68 7.05 6.77
C ASP A 47 12.68 8.09 6.21
N ILE A 48 11.98 7.75 5.13
CA ILE A 48 10.99 8.58 4.43
C ILE A 48 9.54 8.13 4.66
N ASP A 49 9.36 7.06 5.44
CA ASP A 49 8.06 6.43 5.65
C ASP A 49 7.25 7.19 6.71
N ILE A 50 6.03 7.56 6.31
CA ILE A 50 5.01 8.11 7.21
C ILE A 50 4.10 6.96 7.65
N PRO A 51 3.31 7.09 8.72
CA PRO A 51 2.33 6.08 9.07
C PRO A 51 1.35 5.81 7.92
N VAL A 52 1.28 4.56 7.45
CA VAL A 52 0.36 4.13 6.40
C VAL A 52 -0.39 2.86 6.84
N LEU A 53 -1.72 2.88 6.67
CA LEU A 53 -2.57 1.70 6.76
C LEU A 53 -2.78 1.13 5.35
N ILE A 54 -2.40 -0.13 5.14
CA ILE A 54 -2.77 -0.86 3.92
C ILE A 54 -3.98 -1.74 4.23
N LEU A 55 -5.06 -1.57 3.46
CA LEU A 55 -6.34 -2.24 3.64
C LEU A 55 -6.65 -3.12 2.44
N GLY A 56 -6.51 -4.44 2.62
CA GLY A 56 -6.92 -5.44 1.63
C GLY A 56 -8.45 -5.60 1.55
N VAL A 57 -9.02 -5.63 0.34
CA VAL A 57 -10.46 -5.80 0.10
C VAL A 57 -10.76 -6.91 -0.90
N THR A 58 -11.95 -7.50 -0.80
CA THR A 58 -12.47 -8.58 -1.66
C THR A 58 -14.00 -8.49 -1.79
N ILE A 59 -14.61 -9.33 -2.64
CA ILE A 59 -16.07 -9.37 -2.91
C ILE A 59 -16.73 -10.68 -2.50
#